data_AF-A0A3R7PXZ4-F1
#
_entry.id   AF-A0A3R7PXZ4-F1
#
_cell.length_a   1.000
_cell.length_b   1.000
_cell.length_c   1.000
_cell.angle_alpha   90.00
_cell.angle_beta   90.00
_cell.angle_gamma   90.00
#
_symmetry.space_group_name_H-M   'P 1'
#
loop_
_entity.id
_entity.type
_entity.pdbx_description
1 polymer ?
#
loop_
_entity_poly.entity_id
_entity_poly.type
_entity_poly.pdbx_seq_one_letter_code
_entity_poly.pdbx_strand_id
1 'polypeptide(L)'
;MAHALLSPSASNIWLKCPGMPKLAQDVPYQVSEAAANGTLVHQMVEAQLKDRLDNITLEDYYLNKEENIEDFIITIDQSMIDCAKVYVDYVRKRQKELEGKLLIEERVSIEEISQNVWGTADALIIGKNRLVVCDLKSGKFPVDPKNNTQLMIYGLGALSRYGNEDTTLELTIVQPRSFSPDGPIRSWDISATDLVDWGFSFLKEATDACEREEPELVFGDHCRFCNAKAKCPVYQDLNIGEKNVGKN
;
A
#
# COMPACT_ATOMS: atom_id res chain seq x y z
N MET A 1 14.51 5.10 4.76
CA MET A 1 13.43 6.01 5.18
C MET A 1 12.83 5.45 6.47
N ALA A 2 12.40 6.30 7.41
CA ALA A 2 11.62 5.81 8.54
C ALA A 2 10.28 5.27 8.00
N HIS A 3 9.87 4.07 8.41
CA HIS A 3 8.53 3.55 8.17
C HIS A 3 7.69 3.73 9.43
N ALA A 4 6.40 3.99 9.26
CA ALA A 4 5.47 3.99 10.39
C ALA A 4 5.46 2.61 11.06
N LEU A 5 5.30 2.60 12.38
CA LEU A 5 5.10 1.35 13.13
C LEU A 5 3.86 0.61 12.58
N LEU A 6 2.79 1.34 12.31
CA LEU A 6 1.53 0.83 11.75
C LEU A 6 1.35 1.36 10.33
N SER A 7 2.25 0.96 9.42
CA SER A 7 2.20 1.41 8.03
C SER A 7 0.97 0.84 7.29
N PRO A 8 0.27 1.65 6.45
CA PRO A 8 -0.91 1.19 5.72
C PRO A 8 -0.64 0.00 4.80
N SER A 9 0.52 -0.05 4.14
CA SER A 9 0.91 -1.16 3.26
C SER A 9 1.11 -2.49 4.01
N ALA A 10 1.39 -2.46 5.31
CA ALA A 10 1.47 -3.63 6.17
C ALA A 10 0.18 -3.91 6.96
N SER A 11 -0.89 -3.16 6.72
CA SER A 11 -2.14 -3.24 7.51
C SER A 11 -2.77 -4.61 7.57
N ASN A 12 -2.80 -5.33 6.46
CA ASN A 12 -3.31 -6.70 6.43
C ASN A 12 -2.53 -7.68 7.33
N ILE A 13 -1.31 -7.32 7.74
CA ILE A 13 -0.48 -8.12 8.67
C ILE A 13 -0.75 -7.69 10.12
N TRP A 14 -0.58 -6.41 10.45
CA TRP A 14 -0.71 -5.97 11.84
C TRP A 14 -2.15 -5.97 12.36
N LEU A 15 -3.15 -5.83 11.49
CA LEU A 15 -4.56 -6.03 11.86
C LEU A 15 -4.85 -7.49 12.27
N LYS A 16 -4.07 -8.46 11.80
CA LYS A 16 -4.22 -9.88 12.13
C LYS A 16 -3.29 -10.34 13.25
N CYS A 17 -2.14 -9.68 13.40
CA CYS A 17 -1.13 -10.00 14.39
C CYS A 17 -0.64 -8.70 15.04
N PRO A 18 -1.30 -8.28 16.14
CA PRO A 18 -1.00 -7.03 16.82
C PRO A 18 0.44 -6.93 17.34
N GLY A 19 1.08 -8.07 17.64
CA GLY A 19 2.47 -8.11 18.09
C GLY A 19 3.51 -8.00 16.98
N MET A 20 3.11 -8.15 15.70
CA MET A 20 4.04 -8.07 14.57
C MET A 20 4.76 -6.71 14.49
N PRO A 21 4.09 -5.54 14.58
CA PRO A 21 4.75 -4.23 14.51
C PRO A 21 5.94 -4.08 15.46
N LYS A 22 5.77 -4.41 16.74
CA LYS A 22 6.85 -4.32 17.73
C LYS A 22 7.99 -5.28 17.40
N LEU A 23 7.66 -6.53 17.08
CA LEU A 23 8.65 -7.54 16.73
C LEU A 23 9.45 -7.17 15.46
N ALA A 24 8.81 -6.48 14.52
CA ALA A 24 9.45 -6.01 13.30
C ALA A 24 10.48 -4.89 13.53
N GLN A 25 10.42 -4.17 14.67
CA GLN A 25 11.42 -3.16 15.02
C GLN A 25 12.78 -3.77 15.39
N ASP A 26 12.79 -5.02 15.86
CA ASP A 26 14.01 -5.73 16.32
C ASP A 26 14.71 -6.54 15.21
N VAL A 27 14.26 -6.38 13.96
CA VAL A 27 14.84 -7.06 12.81
C VAL A 27 15.18 -6.06 11.70
N PRO A 28 16.28 -6.28 10.97
CA PRO A 28 16.53 -5.53 9.75
C PRO A 28 15.36 -5.68 8.79
N TYR A 29 14.89 -4.57 8.24
CA TYR A 29 13.87 -4.60 7.21
C TYR A 29 14.46 -5.24 5.95
N GLN A 30 13.89 -6.35 5.51
CA GLN A 30 14.27 -7.03 4.29
C GLN A 30 13.19 -6.82 3.24
N VAL A 31 13.60 -6.49 2.03
CA VAL A 31 12.70 -6.45 0.87
C VAL A 31 12.91 -7.68 0.00
N SER A 32 11.84 -8.11 -0.66
CA SER A 32 11.96 -9.10 -1.73
C SER A 32 12.33 -8.40 -3.04
N GLU A 33 12.88 -9.14 -3.98
CA GLU A 33 13.11 -8.66 -5.35
C GLU A 33 11.83 -8.10 -5.98
N ALA A 34 10.67 -8.70 -5.68
CA ALA A 34 9.36 -8.22 -6.15
C ALA A 34 9.01 -6.84 -5.56
N ALA A 35 9.34 -6.58 -4.30
CA ALA A 35 9.15 -5.28 -3.68
C ALA A 35 10.14 -4.24 -4.26
N ALA A 36 11.39 -4.62 -4.48
CA ALA A 36 12.40 -3.77 -5.12
C ALA A 36 11.99 -3.37 -6.56
N ASN A 37 11.49 -4.33 -7.35
CA ASN A 37 10.89 -4.06 -8.66
C ASN A 37 9.72 -3.08 -8.56
N GLY A 38 8.86 -3.22 -7.55
CA GLY A 38 7.76 -2.29 -7.32
C GLY A 38 8.22 -0.87 -7.02
N THR A 39 9.22 -0.70 -6.16
CA THR A 39 9.85 0.60 -5.87
C THR A 39 10.32 1.29 -7.14
N LEU A 40 10.92 0.56 -8.07
CA LEU A 40 11.41 1.12 -9.32
C LEU A 40 10.27 1.60 -10.24
N VAL A 41 9.16 0.86 -10.31
CA VAL A 41 7.96 1.32 -11.05
C VAL A 41 7.38 2.59 -10.43
N HIS A 42 7.31 2.65 -9.09
CA HIS A 42 6.87 3.86 -8.37
C HIS A 42 7.75 5.07 -8.65
N GLN A 43 9.07 4.90 -8.67
CA GLN A 43 10.02 5.97 -9.01
C GLN A 43 9.79 6.51 -10.43
N MET A 44 9.55 5.63 -11.41
CA MET A 44 9.24 6.04 -12.79
C MET A 44 7.92 6.82 -12.85
N VAL A 45 6.89 6.35 -12.16
CA VAL A 45 5.59 7.04 -12.07
C VAL A 45 5.74 8.41 -11.42
N GLU A 46 6.45 8.51 -10.30
CA GLU A 46 6.67 9.78 -9.61
C GLU A 46 7.43 10.76 -10.50
N ALA A 47 8.49 10.30 -11.19
CA ALA A 47 9.26 11.11 -12.12
C ALA A 47 8.39 11.67 -13.25
N GLN A 48 7.50 10.85 -13.81
CA GLN A 48 6.62 11.27 -14.89
C GLN A 48 5.48 12.18 -14.41
N LEU A 49 4.86 11.92 -13.25
CA LEU A 49 3.76 12.74 -12.73
C LEU A 49 4.24 14.10 -12.22
N LYS A 50 5.48 14.20 -11.73
CA LYS A 50 6.11 15.45 -11.28
C LYS A 50 6.89 16.17 -12.39
N ASP A 51 6.70 15.76 -13.65
CA ASP A 51 7.35 16.33 -14.84
C ASP A 51 8.88 16.48 -14.69
N ARG A 52 9.54 15.50 -14.05
CA ARG A 52 11.00 15.46 -13.84
C ARG A 52 11.77 14.96 -15.06
N LEU A 53 11.06 14.56 -16.11
CA LEU A 53 11.61 14.07 -17.36
C LEU A 53 11.45 15.21 -18.39
N ASP A 54 12.51 15.97 -18.62
CA ASP A 54 12.55 17.18 -19.47
C ASP A 54 12.19 16.89 -20.95
N ASN A 55 10.92 16.63 -21.24
CA ASN A 55 10.39 16.18 -22.54
C ASN A 55 10.99 14.85 -23.06
N ILE A 56 11.51 14.01 -22.16
CA ILE A 56 12.04 12.68 -22.48
C ILE A 56 10.98 11.63 -22.11
N THR A 57 10.80 10.60 -22.94
CA THR A 57 9.87 9.51 -22.62
C THR A 57 10.43 8.59 -21.54
N LEU A 58 9.55 7.82 -20.89
CA LEU A 58 10.02 6.78 -19.95
C LEU A 58 10.91 5.76 -20.64
N GLU A 59 10.62 5.37 -21.89
CA GLU A 59 11.46 4.47 -22.68
C GLU A 59 12.85 5.03 -22.88
N ASP A 60 12.95 6.25 -23.40
CA ASP A 60 14.24 6.87 -23.70
C ASP A 60 15.08 7.05 -22.43
N TYR A 61 14.42 7.31 -21.29
CA TYR A 61 15.13 7.51 -20.03
C TYR A 61 15.45 6.21 -19.29
N TYR A 62 14.59 5.19 -19.28
CA TYR A 62 14.70 4.07 -18.35
C TYR A 62 14.95 2.71 -19.02
N LEU A 63 14.52 2.48 -20.26
CA LEU A 63 14.54 1.14 -20.86
C LEU A 63 15.97 0.57 -20.94
N ASN A 64 16.12 -0.70 -20.51
CA ASN A 64 17.39 -1.43 -20.43
C ASN A 64 18.44 -0.85 -19.47
N LYS A 65 18.13 0.19 -18.67
CA LYS A 65 19.00 0.63 -17.60
C LYS A 65 18.96 -0.37 -16.44
N GLU A 66 20.08 -0.48 -15.73
CA GLU A 66 20.18 -1.22 -14.49
C GLU A 66 20.18 -0.24 -13.31
N GLU A 67 19.29 -0.48 -12.36
CA GLU A 67 19.18 0.31 -11.13
C GLU A 67 19.44 -0.60 -9.92
N ASN A 68 20.10 -0.03 -8.91
CA ASN A 68 20.36 -0.71 -7.64
C ASN A 68 19.29 -0.32 -6.62
N ILE A 69 18.48 -1.28 -6.20
CA ILE A 69 17.45 -1.09 -5.17
C ILE A 69 17.72 -2.07 -4.04
N GLU A 70 18.17 -1.56 -2.90
CA GLU A 70 18.64 -2.36 -1.77
C GLU A 70 19.73 -3.35 -2.22
N ASP A 71 19.52 -4.67 -2.07
CA ASP A 71 20.47 -5.72 -2.45
C ASP A 71 20.26 -6.26 -3.89
N PHE A 72 19.40 -5.61 -4.69
CA PHE A 72 19.00 -6.10 -6.03
C PHE A 72 19.46 -5.17 -7.14
N ILE A 73 20.08 -5.75 -8.18
CA ILE A 73 20.34 -5.09 -9.47
C ILE A 73 19.20 -5.47 -10.40
N ILE A 74 18.43 -4.48 -10.86
CA ILE A 74 17.22 -4.71 -11.66
C ILE A 74 17.39 -4.01 -13.00
N THR A 75 17.30 -4.78 -14.09
CA THR A 75 17.19 -4.22 -15.44
C THR A 75 15.75 -3.81 -15.72
N ILE A 76 15.54 -2.55 -16.08
CA ILE A 76 14.20 -2.03 -16.39
C ILE A 76 13.76 -2.53 -17.76
N ASP A 77 12.67 -3.30 -17.76
CA ASP A 77 12.05 -3.83 -18.97
C ASP A 77 10.83 -3.02 -19.43
N GLN A 78 10.35 -3.31 -20.64
CA GLN A 78 9.17 -2.64 -21.20
C GLN A 78 7.91 -2.89 -20.34
N SER A 79 7.80 -4.04 -19.67
CA SER A 79 6.62 -4.36 -18.84
C SER A 79 6.51 -3.44 -17.61
N MET A 80 7.65 -3.02 -17.06
CA MET A 80 7.72 -2.06 -15.95
C MET A 80 7.31 -0.66 -16.43
N ILE A 81 7.76 -0.26 -17.62
CA ILE A 81 7.41 1.02 -18.23
C ILE A 81 5.93 1.09 -18.58
N ASP A 82 5.38 0.05 -19.22
CA ASP A 82 3.96 -0.04 -19.56
C ASP A 82 3.10 0.02 -18.29
N CYS A 83 3.54 -0.65 -17.22
CA CYS A 83 2.88 -0.59 -15.91
C CYS A 83 2.83 0.85 -15.37
N ALA A 84 3.93 1.59 -15.44
CA ALA A 84 3.98 2.99 -15.02
C ALA A 84 3.05 3.87 -15.89
N LYS A 85 3.08 3.69 -17.21
CA LYS A 85 2.26 4.46 -18.15
C LYS A 85 0.76 4.30 -17.90
N VAL A 86 0.28 3.06 -17.72
CA VAL A 86 -1.14 2.80 -17.44
C VAL A 86 -1.59 3.53 -16.17
N TYR A 87 -0.74 3.57 -15.13
CA TYR A 87 -1.02 4.32 -13.92
C TYR A 87 -1.11 5.83 -14.15
N VAL A 88 -0.08 6.39 -14.81
CA VAL A 88 0.00 7.83 -15.10
C VAL A 88 -1.19 8.29 -15.95
N ASP A 89 -1.54 7.52 -16.98
CA ASP A 89 -2.67 7.82 -17.85
C ASP A 89 -3.99 7.80 -17.09
N TYR A 90 -4.20 6.81 -16.22
CA TYR A 90 -5.39 6.75 -15.37
C TYR A 90 -5.47 7.95 -14.42
N VAL A 91 -4.39 8.26 -13.69
CA VAL A 91 -4.37 9.38 -12.74
C VAL A 91 -4.65 10.71 -13.44
N ARG A 92 -3.98 10.99 -14.57
CA ARG A 92 -4.18 12.22 -15.35
C ARG A 92 -5.60 12.32 -15.92
N LYS A 93 -6.12 11.22 -16.45
CA LYS A 93 -7.51 11.16 -16.95
C LYS A 93 -8.50 11.45 -15.82
N ARG A 94 -8.37 10.76 -14.68
CA ARG A 94 -9.28 10.91 -13.54
C ARG A 94 -9.21 12.31 -12.94
N GLN A 95 -8.00 12.88 -12.84
CA GLN A 95 -7.80 14.27 -12.41
C GLN A 95 -8.59 15.23 -13.29
N LYS A 96 -8.48 15.08 -14.61
CA LYS A 96 -9.19 15.93 -15.59
C LYS A 96 -10.71 15.77 -15.48
N GLU A 97 -11.20 14.54 -15.36
CA GLU A 97 -12.64 14.25 -15.23
C GLU A 97 -13.27 14.86 -13.98
N LEU A 98 -12.51 14.97 -12.89
CA LEU A 98 -12.96 15.57 -11.64
C LEU A 98 -12.68 17.08 -11.54
N GLU A 99 -11.96 17.64 -12.51
CA GLU A 99 -11.38 18.99 -12.41
C GLU A 99 -10.65 19.18 -11.07
N GLY A 100 -10.00 18.10 -10.61
CA GLY A 100 -9.52 17.97 -9.24
C GLY A 100 -8.06 18.36 -9.05
N LYS A 101 -7.70 18.67 -7.80
CA LYS A 101 -6.30 18.87 -7.41
C LYS A 101 -5.62 17.52 -7.22
N LEU A 102 -4.54 17.27 -7.96
CA LEU A 102 -3.69 16.08 -7.80
C LEU A 102 -2.59 16.34 -6.77
N LEU A 103 -2.45 15.43 -5.80
CA LEU A 103 -1.31 15.32 -4.90
C LEU A 103 -0.59 14.00 -5.20
N ILE A 104 0.73 14.01 -5.24
CA ILE A 104 1.58 12.87 -5.63
C ILE A 104 2.55 12.58 -4.50
N GLU A 105 2.64 11.33 -4.07
CA GLU A 105 3.40 10.93 -2.87
C GLU A 105 2.97 11.74 -1.63
N GLU A 106 1.66 11.86 -1.41
CA GLU A 106 1.13 12.64 -0.30
C GLU A 106 1.20 11.83 0.99
N ARG A 107 1.88 12.39 1.99
CA ARG A 107 1.89 11.81 3.33
C ARG A 107 0.53 11.98 3.99
N VAL A 108 -0.02 10.90 4.50
CA VAL A 108 -1.27 10.86 5.25
C VAL A 108 -1.03 10.26 6.63
N SER A 109 -1.66 10.84 7.64
CA SER A 109 -1.67 10.39 9.04
C SER A 109 -3.10 10.43 9.57
N ILE A 110 -3.37 9.63 10.60
CA ILE A 110 -4.67 9.60 11.29
C ILE A 110 -4.43 9.69 12.79
N GLU A 111 -4.05 10.87 13.25
CA GLU A 111 -3.64 11.10 14.64
C GLU A 111 -4.78 10.87 15.64
N GLU A 112 -6.03 11.05 15.21
CA GLU A 112 -7.24 10.76 15.99
C GLU A 112 -7.39 9.27 16.32
N ILE A 113 -6.81 8.41 15.48
CA ILE A 113 -6.79 6.96 15.69
C ILE A 113 -5.52 6.57 16.43
N SER A 114 -4.35 6.90 15.88
CA SER A 114 -3.05 6.66 16.51
C SER A 114 -1.95 7.45 15.81
N GLN A 115 -1.01 8.00 16.58
CA GLN A 115 0.19 8.66 16.05
C GLN A 115 1.12 7.71 15.29
N ASN A 116 0.95 6.40 15.47
CA ASN A 116 1.75 5.37 14.81
C ASN A 116 1.18 4.97 13.43
N VAL A 117 0.00 5.47 13.06
CA VAL A 117 -0.64 5.20 11.76
C VAL A 117 -0.40 6.36 10.81
N TRP A 118 0.56 6.16 9.89
CA TRP A 118 0.80 7.07 8.78
C TRP A 118 1.47 6.36 7.61
N GLY A 119 1.35 6.93 6.42
CA GLY A 119 1.97 6.40 5.21
C GLY A 119 1.98 7.43 4.10
N THR A 120 2.37 6.99 2.91
CA THR A 120 2.40 7.82 1.70
C THR A 120 1.45 7.22 0.70
N ALA A 121 0.44 7.97 0.29
CA ALA A 121 -0.45 7.60 -0.80
C ALA A 121 0.19 8.00 -2.13
N ASP A 122 0.23 7.07 -3.09
CA ASP A 122 0.91 7.26 -4.37
C ASP A 122 0.30 8.45 -5.14
N ALA A 123 -1.03 8.50 -5.24
CA ALA A 123 -1.74 9.68 -5.73
C ALA A 123 -3.10 9.88 -5.02
N LEU A 124 -3.40 11.14 -4.71
CA LEU A 124 -4.69 11.60 -4.22
C LEU A 124 -5.26 12.65 -5.16
N ILE A 125 -6.54 12.52 -5.55
CA ILE A 125 -7.24 13.51 -6.37
C ILE A 125 -8.39 14.09 -5.54
N ILE A 126 -8.31 15.40 -5.30
CA ILE A 126 -9.30 16.15 -4.53
C ILE A 126 -10.27 16.82 -5.51
N GLY A 127 -11.44 16.20 -5.71
CA GLY A 127 -12.57 16.80 -6.42
C GLY A 127 -13.54 17.52 -5.47
N LYS A 128 -14.67 17.99 -5.99
CA LYS A 128 -15.65 18.77 -5.21
C LYS A 128 -16.31 17.98 -4.07
N ASN A 129 -16.93 16.84 -4.37
CA ASN A 129 -17.58 15.94 -3.39
C ASN A 129 -17.02 14.50 -3.52
N ARG A 130 -15.80 14.37 -4.06
CA ARG A 130 -15.17 13.07 -4.31
C ARG A 130 -13.68 13.16 -4.07
N LEU A 131 -13.15 12.27 -3.24
CA LEU A 131 -11.70 12.05 -3.13
C LEU A 131 -11.36 10.72 -3.79
N VAL A 132 -10.33 10.71 -4.61
CA VAL A 132 -9.81 9.46 -5.20
C VAL A 132 -8.48 9.15 -4.55
N VAL A 133 -8.35 7.93 -4.03
CA VAL A 133 -7.09 7.34 -3.61
C VAL A 133 -6.68 6.34 -4.68
N CYS A 134 -5.57 6.60 -5.36
CA CYS A 134 -5.00 5.67 -6.32
C CYS A 134 -3.75 5.02 -5.71
N ASP A 135 -3.70 3.69 -5.72
CA ASP A 135 -2.53 2.93 -5.32
C ASP A 135 -2.08 2.01 -6.46
N LEU A 136 -0.79 2.09 -6.78
CA LEU A 136 -0.14 1.29 -7.81
C LEU A 136 0.36 -0.02 -7.23
N LYS A 137 -0.13 -1.13 -7.80
CA LYS A 137 0.41 -2.46 -7.56
C LYS A 137 1.13 -2.96 -8.82
N SER A 138 2.41 -3.23 -8.71
CA SER A 138 3.23 -3.78 -9.82
C SER A 138 3.34 -5.31 -9.78
N GLY A 139 2.86 -5.95 -8.71
CA GLY A 139 2.89 -7.39 -8.51
C GLY A 139 1.86 -8.14 -9.36
N LYS A 140 2.09 -9.45 -9.54
CA LYS A 140 1.23 -10.33 -10.35
C LYS A 140 0.01 -10.89 -9.60
N PHE A 141 0.01 -10.83 -8.27
CA PHE A 141 -1.08 -11.34 -7.45
C PHE A 141 -2.18 -10.29 -7.32
N PRO A 142 -3.43 -10.59 -7.69
CA PRO A 142 -4.49 -9.60 -7.71
C PRO A 142 -4.74 -9.03 -6.31
N VAL A 143 -4.80 -7.70 -6.23
CA VAL A 143 -5.21 -6.96 -5.04
C VAL A 143 -6.59 -6.38 -5.28
N ASP A 144 -7.54 -6.64 -4.38
CA ASP A 144 -8.90 -6.11 -4.46
C ASP A 144 -8.98 -4.73 -3.79
N PRO A 145 -9.60 -3.70 -4.42
CA PRO A 145 -9.88 -2.42 -3.76
C PRO A 145 -10.97 -2.49 -2.68
N LYS A 146 -11.91 -3.44 -2.76
CA LYS A 146 -13.04 -3.52 -1.85
C LYS A 146 -12.59 -3.94 -0.45
N ASN A 147 -12.97 -3.13 0.55
CA ASN A 147 -12.54 -3.32 1.95
C ASN A 147 -11.01 -3.44 2.10
N ASN A 148 -10.26 -2.80 1.19
CA ASN A 148 -8.80 -2.82 1.23
C ASN A 148 -8.31 -1.91 2.36
N THR A 149 -7.76 -2.51 3.41
CA THR A 149 -7.38 -1.78 4.62
C THR A 149 -6.31 -0.71 4.37
N GLN A 150 -5.40 -0.92 3.42
CA GLN A 150 -4.42 0.10 3.03
C GLN A 150 -5.11 1.32 2.41
N LEU A 151 -5.96 1.10 1.41
CA LEU A 151 -6.69 2.18 0.74
C LEU A 151 -7.65 2.89 1.68
N MET A 152 -8.32 2.15 2.58
CA MET A 152 -9.23 2.73 3.57
C MET A 152 -8.49 3.63 4.57
N ILE A 153 -7.29 3.24 5.03
CA ILE A 153 -6.45 4.10 5.89
C ILE A 153 -6.04 5.38 5.12
N TYR A 154 -5.59 5.24 3.88
CA TYR A 154 -5.27 6.42 3.06
C TYR A 154 -6.50 7.31 2.82
N GLY A 155 -7.66 6.72 2.55
CA GLY A 155 -8.93 7.42 2.38
C GLY A 155 -9.36 8.16 3.64
N LEU A 156 -9.17 7.56 4.81
CA LEU A 156 -9.56 8.18 6.09
C LEU A 156 -8.66 9.37 6.43
N GLY A 157 -7.34 9.24 6.19
CA GLY A 157 -6.41 10.36 6.33
C GLY A 157 -6.67 11.48 5.32
N ALA A 158 -7.05 11.15 4.09
CA ALA A 158 -7.44 12.13 3.08
C ALA A 158 -8.77 12.82 3.43
N LEU A 159 -9.76 12.06 3.90
CA LEU A 159 -11.07 12.56 4.33
C LEU A 159 -10.93 13.59 5.46
N SER A 160 -10.14 13.28 6.49
CA SER A 160 -9.89 14.19 7.63
C SER A 160 -9.35 15.56 7.19
N ARG A 161 -8.54 15.59 6.13
CA ARG A 161 -7.87 16.81 5.65
C ARG A 161 -8.65 17.58 4.58
N TYR A 162 -9.40 16.87 3.74
CA TYR A 162 -9.90 17.41 2.48
C TYR A 162 -11.38 17.16 2.20
N GLY A 163 -12.08 16.38 3.03
CA GLY A 163 -13.49 16.06 2.82
C GLY A 163 -14.40 16.48 3.98
N ASN A 164 -15.64 16.03 3.91
CA ASN A 164 -16.74 16.25 4.85
C ASN A 164 -17.73 15.06 4.81
N GLU A 165 -18.85 15.13 5.55
CA GLU A 165 -19.83 14.04 5.61
C GLU A 165 -20.46 13.67 4.26
N ASP A 166 -20.52 14.60 3.30
CA ASP A 166 -21.10 14.39 1.97
C ASP A 166 -20.08 13.84 0.94
N THR A 167 -18.84 13.57 1.37
CA THR A 167 -17.76 13.13 0.49
C THR A 167 -17.86 11.63 0.20
N THR A 168 -17.77 11.25 -1.06
CA THR A 168 -17.55 9.84 -1.47
C THR A 168 -16.08 9.58 -1.72
N LEU A 169 -15.53 8.49 -1.18
CA LEU A 169 -14.17 8.06 -1.46
C LEU A 169 -14.18 7.00 -2.56
N GLU A 170 -13.43 7.24 -3.63
CA GLU A 170 -13.11 6.27 -4.68
C GLU A 170 -11.75 5.67 -4.38
N LEU A 171 -11.74 4.42 -3.93
CA LEU A 171 -10.54 3.67 -3.59
C LEU A 171 -10.14 2.81 -4.79
N THR A 172 -9.04 3.17 -5.45
CA THR A 172 -8.62 2.56 -6.70
C THR A 172 -7.30 1.81 -6.57
N ILE A 173 -7.30 0.56 -7.02
CA ILE A 173 -6.09 -0.21 -7.34
C ILE A 173 -5.85 -0.15 -8.85
N VAL A 174 -4.65 0.26 -9.23
CA VAL A 174 -4.16 0.11 -10.60
C VAL A 174 -3.07 -0.95 -10.60
N GLN A 175 -3.33 -2.05 -11.29
CA GLN A 175 -2.48 -3.24 -11.31
C GLN A 175 -2.37 -3.86 -12.71
N PRO A 176 -1.62 -3.24 -13.64
CA PRO A 176 -1.56 -3.67 -15.04
C PRO A 176 -0.95 -5.05 -15.26
N ARG A 177 -0.09 -5.51 -14.33
CA ARG A 177 0.67 -6.76 -14.43
C ARG A 177 -0.04 -7.96 -13.80
N SER A 178 -1.24 -7.78 -13.26
CA SER A 178 -2.07 -8.85 -12.71
C SER A 178 -3.20 -9.21 -13.67
N PHE A 179 -3.48 -10.50 -13.80
CA PHE A 179 -4.71 -10.95 -14.44
C PHE A 179 -5.87 -10.81 -13.45
N SER A 180 -6.89 -10.04 -13.81
CA SER A 180 -8.15 -9.93 -13.09
C SER A 180 -9.29 -9.87 -14.11
N PRO A 181 -10.43 -10.56 -13.87
CA PRO A 181 -11.58 -10.51 -14.77
C PRO A 181 -12.17 -9.10 -14.91
N ASP A 182 -12.01 -8.25 -13.89
CA ASP A 182 -12.53 -6.88 -13.88
C ASP A 182 -11.53 -5.86 -14.46
N GLY A 183 -10.42 -6.34 -15.04
CA GLY A 183 -9.42 -5.53 -15.70
C GLY A 183 -8.31 -5.00 -14.77
N PRO A 184 -7.36 -4.23 -15.33
CA PRO A 184 -6.16 -3.79 -14.63
C PRO A 184 -6.42 -2.64 -13.65
N ILE A 185 -7.54 -1.93 -13.78
CA ILE A 185 -7.90 -0.79 -12.94
C ILE A 185 -9.24 -1.13 -12.31
N ARG A 186 -9.29 -1.17 -10.97
CA ARG A 186 -10.48 -1.54 -10.21
C ARG A 186 -10.67 -0.53 -9.11
N SER A 187 -11.90 -0.06 -8.96
CA SER A 187 -12.28 0.97 -7.98
C SER A 187 -13.41 0.47 -7.10
N TRP A 188 -13.42 0.94 -5.86
CA TRP A 188 -14.51 0.71 -4.93
C TRP A 188 -14.88 2.02 -4.25
N ASP A 189 -16.18 2.33 -4.22
CA ASP A 189 -16.70 3.51 -3.56
C ASP A 189 -17.15 3.19 -2.14
N ILE A 190 -16.83 4.10 -1.22
CA ILE A 190 -17.30 4.09 0.17
C ILE A 190 -17.70 5.51 0.58
N SER A 191 -18.76 5.64 1.39
CA SER A 191 -19.18 6.93 1.93
C SER A 191 -18.24 7.41 3.04
N ALA A 192 -18.18 8.73 3.28
CA ALA A 192 -17.45 9.29 4.42
C ALA A 192 -17.92 8.67 5.75
N THR A 193 -19.24 8.55 5.94
CA THR A 193 -19.83 7.95 7.15
C THR A 193 -19.36 6.51 7.37
N ASP A 194 -19.48 5.65 6.35
CA ASP A 194 -19.07 4.24 6.49
C ASP A 194 -17.56 4.12 6.75
N LEU A 195 -16.74 4.98 6.13
CA LEU A 195 -15.29 4.95 6.34
C LEU A 195 -14.89 5.43 7.74
N VAL A 196 -15.56 6.47 8.25
CA VAL A 196 -15.37 6.98 9.62
C VAL A 196 -15.81 5.93 10.63
N ASP A 197 -16.97 5.30 10.42
CA ASP A 197 -17.48 4.24 11.28
C ASP A 197 -16.49 3.07 11.34
N TRP A 198 -15.96 2.63 10.19
CA TRP A 198 -14.89 1.62 10.15
C TRP A 198 -13.63 2.06 10.91
N GLY A 199 -13.24 3.33 10.78
CA GLY A 199 -12.11 3.93 11.48
C GLY A 199 -12.24 3.81 13.00
N PHE A 200 -13.36 4.26 13.56
CA PHE A 200 -13.55 4.30 15.00
C PHE A 200 -14.00 2.97 15.62
N SER A 201 -14.71 2.12 14.88
CA SER A 201 -15.22 0.83 15.41
C SER A 201 -14.25 -0.34 15.23
N PHE A 202 -13.36 -0.28 14.25
CA PHE A 202 -12.45 -1.40 13.94
C PHE A 202 -10.99 -0.98 13.96
N LEU A 203 -10.63 0.04 13.16
CA LEU A 203 -9.23 0.43 13.02
C LEU A 203 -8.65 0.88 14.37
N LYS A 204 -9.39 1.68 15.14
CA LYS A 204 -8.98 2.15 16.48
C LYS A 204 -8.69 1.01 17.45
N GLU A 205 -9.59 0.03 17.55
CA GLU A 205 -9.38 -1.12 18.44
C GLU A 205 -8.15 -1.94 18.04
N ALA A 206 -7.93 -2.11 16.72
CA ALA A 206 -6.80 -2.86 16.22
C ALA A 206 -5.46 -2.13 16.45
N THR A 207 -5.44 -0.80 16.32
CA THR A 207 -4.25 0.00 16.65
C THR A 207 -3.96 -0.06 18.14
N ASP A 208 -4.98 0.06 18.99
CA ASP A 208 -4.83 -0.03 20.44
C ASP A 208 -4.29 -1.41 20.86
N ALA A 209 -4.72 -2.48 20.17
CA ALA A 209 -4.18 -3.82 20.37
C ALA A 209 -2.68 -3.93 20.05
N CYS A 210 -2.21 -3.24 19.01
CA CYS A 210 -0.78 -3.22 18.64
C CYS A 210 0.07 -2.44 19.66
N GLU A 211 -0.54 -1.47 20.34
CA GLU A 211 0.12 -0.53 21.25
C GLU A 211 0.14 -0.99 22.71
N ARG A 212 -0.55 -2.08 23.06
CA ARG A 212 -0.48 -2.71 24.38
C ARG A 212 0.96 -2.99 24.78
N GLU A 213 1.26 -3.04 26.08
CA GLU A 213 2.60 -3.38 26.58
C GLU A 213 3.09 -4.71 25.99
N GLU A 214 2.25 -5.74 26.09
CA GLU A 214 2.45 -7.08 25.54
C GLU A 214 1.38 -7.39 24.46
N PRO A 215 1.60 -6.99 23.20
CA PRO A 215 0.65 -7.25 22.12
C PRO A 215 0.73 -8.71 21.64
N GLU A 216 -0.42 -9.28 21.28
CA GLU A 216 -0.55 -10.69 20.94
C GLU A 216 0.12 -11.06 19.61
N LEU A 217 0.91 -12.14 19.61
CA LEU A 217 1.48 -12.74 18.40
C LEU A 217 0.55 -13.83 17.87
N VAL A 218 0.03 -13.63 16.65
CA VAL A 218 -0.94 -14.53 16.01
C VAL A 218 -0.30 -15.19 14.79
N PHE A 219 -0.39 -16.53 14.70
CA PHE A 219 0.02 -17.31 13.54
C PHE A 219 -1.09 -17.37 12.49
N GLY A 220 -0.71 -17.32 11.20
CA GLY A 220 -1.65 -17.45 10.10
C GLY A 220 -1.02 -17.12 8.74
N ASP A 221 -1.84 -17.03 7.70
CA ASP A 221 -1.37 -16.80 6.33
C ASP A 221 -0.53 -15.52 6.15
N HIS A 222 -0.77 -14.50 6.98
CA HIS A 222 0.01 -13.26 6.96
C HIS A 222 1.48 -13.47 7.31
N CYS A 223 1.83 -14.56 8.01
CA CYS A 223 3.22 -14.87 8.38
C CYS A 223 4.15 -15.01 7.16
N ARG A 224 3.64 -15.37 5.98
CA ARG A 224 4.45 -15.48 4.76
C ARG A 224 5.09 -14.14 4.33
N PHE A 225 4.41 -13.03 4.65
CA PHE A 225 4.80 -11.66 4.32
C PHE A 225 5.41 -10.91 5.53
N CYS A 226 5.52 -11.57 6.69
CA CYS A 226 6.06 -10.96 7.90
C CYS A 226 7.59 -11.00 7.89
N ASN A 227 8.22 -9.82 7.91
CA ASN A 227 9.68 -9.69 7.98
C ASN A 227 10.27 -10.23 9.29
N ALA A 228 9.49 -10.20 10.37
CA ALA A 228 9.91 -10.68 11.68
C ALA A 228 9.74 -12.20 11.88
N LYS A 229 9.22 -12.93 10.89
CA LYS A 229 8.86 -14.36 11.03
C LYS A 229 10.02 -15.23 11.52
N ALA A 230 11.26 -14.91 11.14
CA ALA A 230 12.45 -15.68 11.51
C ALA A 230 12.74 -15.63 13.03
N LYS A 231 12.37 -14.55 13.72
CA LYS A 231 12.54 -14.37 15.17
C LYS A 231 11.25 -14.55 15.97
N CYS A 232 10.11 -14.80 15.32
CA CYS A 232 8.82 -14.91 15.99
C CYS A 232 8.70 -16.26 16.73
N PRO A 233 8.57 -16.29 18.07
CA PRO A 233 8.49 -17.53 18.84
C PRO A 233 7.27 -18.38 18.44
N VAL A 234 6.10 -17.73 18.30
CA VAL A 234 4.86 -18.40 17.89
C VAL A 234 4.98 -19.04 16.50
N TYR A 235 5.66 -18.37 15.56
CA TYR A 235 5.89 -18.93 14.23
C TYR A 235 6.84 -20.13 14.28
N GLN A 236 7.90 -20.07 15.08
CA GLN A 236 8.85 -21.17 15.23
C GLN A 236 8.16 -22.42 15.79
N ASP A 237 7.36 -22.26 16.84
CA ASP A 237 6.68 -23.38 17.51
C ASP A 237 5.66 -24.07 16.59
N LEU A 238 4.79 -23.29 15.93
CA LEU A 238 3.67 -23.85 15.16
C LEU A 238 4.09 -24.35 13.76
N ASN A 239 5.07 -23.73 13.12
CA ASN A 239 5.59 -24.19 11.82
C ASN A 239 6.38 -25.51 11.93
N ILE A 240 7.00 -25.80 13.08
CA ILE A 240 7.62 -27.10 13.35
C ILE A 240 6.54 -28.16 13.55
N GLY A 241 5.43 -27.81 14.21
CA GLY A 241 4.26 -28.68 14.38
C GLY A 241 3.67 -29.16 13.04
N GLU A 242 3.42 -28.25 12.10
CA GLU A 242 2.86 -28.60 10.78
C GLU A 242 3.76 -29.54 9.96
N LYS A 243 5.09 -29.36 10.03
CA LYS A 243 6.05 -30.23 9.34
C LYS A 243 6.09 -31.66 9.88
N ASN A 244 5.67 -31.87 11.13
CA ASN A 244 5.64 -33.18 11.77
C ASN A 244 4.29 -33.90 11.59
N VAL A 245 3.21 -33.18 11.30
CA VAL A 245 1.89 -33.79 11.03
C VAL A 245 1.82 -34.36 9.60
N GLY A 246 2.55 -33.79 8.63
CA GLY A 246 2.60 -34.29 7.25
C GLY A 246 3.58 -35.45 7.01
N LYS A 247 4.14 -36.06 8.06
CA LYS A 247 5.12 -37.16 7.98
C LYS A 247 4.70 -38.46 8.67
N ASN A 248 3.45 -38.56 9.14
CA ASN A 248 2.88 -39.80 9.67
C ASN A 248 1.83 -40.38 8.73
#